data_AF-A0A495X855-F1
#
_entry.id   AF-A0A495X855-F1
#
_cell.length_a   1.000
_cell.length_b   1.000
_cell.length_c   1.000
_cell.angle_alpha   90.00
_cell.angle_beta   90.00
_cell.angle_gamma   90.00
#
_symmetry.space_group_name_H-M   'P 1'
#
loop_
_entity.id
_entity.type
_entity.pdbx_description
1 polymer ?
#
loop_
_entity_poly.entity_id
_entity_poly.type
_entity_poly.pdbx_seq_one_letter_code
_entity_poly.pdbx_strand_id
1 'polypeptide(L)'
;MLLGRVAGAVVVPAPGGMAVGVDTRGAPIGTRELDLLDPSALVQRVHAVVLSESPSTPNGVVRWLAERGHGFPVDGGVVPIVCGAAVGAPGEDVGYAACEAAVEGVPPAVVLIGDRAAALVVVDADLDKAGCRRVAMSAQDGLVRAGVRVPSTVFALATGVATGTPLDELCTAAAKDVFRALA
;
A
#
# COMPACT_ATOMS: atom_id res chain seq x y z
N MET A 1 -6.67 -11.44 -0.22
CA MET A 1 -5.94 -10.42 0.58
C MET A 1 -6.81 -9.96 1.72
N LEU A 2 -6.20 -9.57 2.84
CA LEU A 2 -6.90 -9.05 4.03
C LEU A 2 -6.91 -7.52 4.03
N LEU A 3 -7.97 -6.93 4.59
CA LEU A 3 -8.13 -5.49 4.79
C LEU A 3 -8.48 -5.20 6.25
N GLY A 4 -7.58 -4.53 6.95
CA GLY A 4 -7.82 -3.90 8.24
C GLY A 4 -8.29 -2.48 8.06
N ARG A 5 -9.46 -2.12 8.61
CA ARG A 5 -9.96 -0.74 8.57
C ARG A 5 -10.46 -0.33 9.95
N VAL A 6 -9.88 0.74 10.47
CA VAL A 6 -10.27 1.41 11.72
C VAL A 6 -10.33 2.91 11.47
N ALA A 7 -10.86 3.68 12.44
CA ALA A 7 -10.77 5.14 12.35
C ALA A 7 -9.30 5.57 12.22
N GLY A 8 -8.99 6.40 11.22
CA GLY A 8 -7.65 6.92 10.97
C GLY A 8 -6.68 5.99 10.21
N ALA A 9 -7.05 4.75 9.88
CA ALA A 9 -6.15 3.86 9.15
C ALA A 9 -6.82 2.77 8.31
N VAL A 10 -6.17 2.45 7.19
CA VAL A 10 -6.40 1.28 6.35
C VAL A 10 -5.09 0.53 6.21
N VAL A 11 -5.09 -0.76 6.55
CA VAL A 11 -3.92 -1.64 6.49
C VAL A 11 -4.25 -2.84 5.63
N VAL A 12 -3.38 -3.19 4.69
CA VAL A 12 -3.45 -4.44 3.94
C VAL A 12 -2.33 -5.35 4.44
N PRO A 13 -2.58 -6.21 5.45
CA PRO A 13 -1.58 -7.17 5.89
C PRO A 13 -1.47 -8.34 4.89
N ALA A 14 -0.24 -8.76 4.65
CA ALA A 14 0.12 -9.90 3.81
C ALA A 14 1.18 -10.75 4.53
N PRO A 15 0.77 -11.64 5.46
CA PRO A 15 1.68 -12.54 6.19
C PRO A 15 2.68 -13.31 5.32
N GLY A 16 2.25 -13.79 4.14
CA GLY A 16 3.09 -14.49 3.17
C GLY A 16 3.91 -13.58 2.24
N GLY A 17 3.79 -12.26 2.40
CA GLY A 17 4.45 -11.26 1.58
C GLY A 17 3.84 -11.07 0.19
N MET A 18 3.82 -9.84 -0.30
CA MET A 18 3.32 -9.47 -1.63
C MET A 18 4.28 -8.56 -2.38
N ALA A 19 4.25 -8.62 -3.72
CA ALA A 19 4.94 -7.66 -4.56
C ALA A 19 4.18 -6.34 -4.58
N VAL A 20 4.89 -5.25 -4.28
CA VAL A 20 4.32 -3.91 -4.21
C VAL A 20 5.22 -2.94 -4.98
N GLY A 21 4.58 -2.00 -5.65
CA GLY A 21 5.25 -0.86 -6.28
C GLY A 21 4.62 0.43 -5.81
N VAL A 22 5.37 1.53 -5.92
CA VAL A 22 4.93 2.85 -5.48
C VAL A 22 5.27 3.91 -6.53
N ASP A 23 4.41 4.93 -6.64
CA ASP A 23 4.72 6.19 -7.29
C ASP A 23 4.37 7.35 -6.35
N THR A 24 5.32 8.25 -6.11
CA THR A 24 5.11 9.46 -5.31
C THR A 24 5.32 10.69 -6.16
N ARG A 25 4.37 11.62 -6.13
CA ARG A 25 4.42 12.91 -6.83
C ARG A 25 4.34 14.04 -5.80
N GLY A 26 5.37 14.89 -5.77
CA GLY A 26 5.62 15.84 -4.68
C GLY A 26 6.56 15.26 -3.62
N ALA A 27 6.76 15.99 -2.51
CA ALA A 27 7.65 15.54 -1.44
C ALA A 27 7.04 14.35 -0.66
N PRO A 28 7.79 13.23 -0.45
CA PRO A 28 7.29 12.02 0.21
C PRO A 28 7.20 12.17 1.74
N ILE A 29 6.46 13.16 2.23
CA ILE A 29 6.31 13.45 3.66
C ILE A 29 5.37 12.42 4.32
N GLY A 30 5.73 11.95 5.52
CA GLY A 30 4.93 10.99 6.26
C GLY A 30 4.90 9.59 5.63
N THR A 31 5.91 9.26 4.83
CA THR A 31 6.05 7.96 4.18
C THR A 31 7.00 7.05 4.96
N ARG A 32 6.89 5.73 4.74
CA ARG A 32 7.71 4.72 5.39
C ARG A 32 8.19 3.69 4.37
N GLU A 33 9.49 3.39 4.39
CA GLU A 33 10.13 2.26 3.69
C GLU A 33 9.88 2.23 2.17
N LEU A 34 9.80 3.39 1.52
CA LEU A 34 9.53 3.46 0.07
C LEU A 34 10.71 2.95 -0.77
N ASP A 35 11.95 3.17 -0.32
CA ASP A 35 13.16 2.76 -1.07
C ASP A 35 13.26 1.23 -1.24
N LEU A 36 12.66 0.45 -0.32
CA LEU A 36 12.60 -1.00 -0.44
C LEU A 36 11.71 -1.49 -1.60
N LEU A 37 10.83 -0.62 -2.11
CA LEU A 37 9.96 -0.89 -3.25
C LEU A 37 10.64 -0.63 -4.59
N ASP A 38 11.87 -0.10 -4.60
CA ASP A 38 12.64 0.00 -5.84
C ASP A 38 12.88 -1.42 -6.41
N PRO A 39 12.64 -1.67 -7.71
CA PRO A 39 12.82 -3.00 -8.30
C PRO A 39 14.21 -3.61 -8.10
N SER A 40 15.26 -2.80 -7.94
CA SER A 40 16.63 -3.26 -7.70
C SER A 40 16.92 -3.63 -6.24
N ALA A 41 16.06 -3.24 -5.30
CA ALA A 41 16.26 -3.56 -3.88
C ALA A 41 16.13 -5.06 -3.61
N LEU A 42 16.89 -5.56 -2.63
CA LEU A 42 16.92 -6.97 -2.22
C LEU A 42 15.52 -7.50 -1.87
N VAL A 43 14.74 -6.71 -1.12
CA VAL A 43 13.42 -7.10 -0.63
C VAL A 43 12.45 -7.22 -1.80
N GLN A 44 11.98 -8.45 -2.07
CA GLN A 44 11.02 -8.71 -3.14
C GLN A 44 9.56 -8.68 -2.68
N ARG A 45 9.32 -8.87 -1.38
CA ARG A 45 7.97 -8.96 -0.81
C ARG A 45 7.84 -8.11 0.44
N VAL A 46 6.74 -7.37 0.52
CA VAL A 46 6.34 -6.60 1.71
C VAL A 46 5.21 -7.28 2.46
N HIS A 47 5.17 -7.10 3.77
CA HIS A 47 4.28 -7.81 4.68
C HIS A 47 3.05 -7.00 5.08
N ALA A 48 3.08 -5.67 4.84
CA ALA A 48 1.89 -4.85 4.87
C ALA A 48 2.08 -3.54 4.09
N VAL A 49 0.96 -2.99 3.62
CA VAL A 49 0.86 -1.59 3.14
C VAL A 49 -0.12 -0.84 4.03
N VAL A 50 0.26 0.37 4.43
CA VAL A 50 -0.51 1.22 5.35
C VAL A 50 -0.86 2.56 4.70
N LEU A 51 -2.14 2.88 4.66
CA LEU A 51 -2.62 4.25 4.46
C LEU A 51 -3.21 4.74 5.77
N SER A 52 -2.75 5.89 6.28
CA SER A 52 -3.19 6.37 7.59
C SER A 52 -3.30 7.89 7.65
N GLU A 53 -3.93 8.40 8.70
CA GLU A 53 -3.84 9.81 9.05
C GLU A 53 -2.49 10.11 9.74
N SER A 54 -1.99 9.16 10.54
CA SER A 54 -0.76 9.36 11.33
C SER A 54 0.43 8.53 10.82
N PRO A 55 1.64 9.11 10.72
CA PRO A 55 2.86 8.39 10.36
C PRO A 55 3.36 7.41 11.44
N SER A 56 2.79 7.42 12.66
CA SER A 56 3.09 6.46 13.72
C SER A 56 2.44 5.09 13.48
N THR A 57 1.30 5.05 12.78
CA THR A 57 0.47 3.85 12.53
C THR A 57 1.24 2.60 12.08
N PRO A 58 2.27 2.67 11.21
CA PRO A 58 3.01 1.47 10.82
C PRO A 58 3.72 0.76 11.98
N ASN A 59 3.97 1.41 13.12
CA ASN A 59 4.66 0.79 14.25
C ASN A 59 3.85 -0.37 14.85
N GLY A 60 2.55 -0.19 15.01
CA GLY A 60 1.64 -1.21 15.52
C GLY A 60 1.49 -2.38 14.56
N VAL A 61 1.55 -2.11 13.25
CA VAL A 61 1.57 -3.13 12.19
C VAL A 61 2.85 -3.96 12.26
N VAL A 62 4.01 -3.31 12.41
CA VAL A 62 5.29 -4.00 12.61
C VAL A 62 5.23 -4.90 13.83
N ARG A 63 4.74 -4.39 14.98
CA ARG A 63 4.60 -5.19 16.20
C ARG A 63 3.70 -6.41 15.98
N TRP A 64 2.53 -6.21 15.37
CA TRP A 64 1.56 -7.28 15.12
C TRP A 64 2.14 -8.40 14.25
N LEU A 65 2.86 -8.05 13.19
CA LEU A 65 3.52 -8.99 12.27
C LEU A 65 4.68 -9.72 12.95
N ALA A 66 5.52 -9.00 13.71
CA ALA A 66 6.68 -9.57 14.39
C ALA A 66 6.29 -10.63 15.44
N GLU A 67 5.28 -10.33 16.26
CA GLU A 67 4.73 -11.26 17.27
C GLU A 67 4.22 -12.57 16.65
N ARG A 68 3.89 -12.56 15.36
CA ARG A 68 3.34 -13.69 14.61
C ARG A 68 4.36 -14.33 13.66
N GLY A 69 5.62 -13.89 13.69
CA GLY A 69 6.68 -14.44 12.85
C GLY A 69 6.51 -14.11 11.36
N HIS A 70 5.85 -13.00 11.02
CA HIS A 70 5.70 -12.56 9.64
C HIS A 70 6.70 -11.45 9.30
N GLY A 71 7.66 -11.75 8.43
CA GLY A 71 8.67 -10.78 8.02
C GLY A 71 9.76 -11.39 7.17
N PHE A 72 10.70 -10.55 6.75
CA PHE A 72 11.92 -10.99 6.10
C PHE A 72 12.75 -11.82 7.08
N PRO A 73 13.13 -13.06 6.74
CA PRO A 73 13.83 -13.94 7.66
C PRO A 73 15.24 -13.43 7.94
N VAL A 74 15.62 -13.40 9.21
CA VAL A 74 16.97 -13.06 9.69
C VAL A 74 17.39 -14.06 10.76
N ASP A 75 18.68 -14.05 11.13
CA ASP A 75 19.10 -14.84 12.28
C ASP A 75 18.40 -14.34 13.55
N GLY A 76 17.83 -15.26 14.34
CA GLY A 76 17.08 -14.93 15.55
C GLY A 76 15.65 -14.40 15.36
N GLY A 77 15.09 -14.34 14.13
CA GLY A 77 13.67 -14.00 13.95
C GLY A 77 13.29 -13.48 12.56
N VAL A 78 12.39 -12.51 12.53
CA VAL A 78 11.90 -11.87 11.30
C VAL A 78 11.92 -10.35 11.41
N VAL A 79 12.10 -9.68 10.27
CA VAL A 79 11.97 -8.22 10.13
C VAL A 79 10.75 -7.90 9.26
N PRO A 80 9.62 -7.47 9.84
CA PRO A 80 8.45 -7.09 9.06
C PRO A 80 8.75 -5.89 8.16
N ILE A 81 8.52 -6.07 6.85
CA ILE A 81 8.62 -4.98 5.88
C ILE A 81 7.25 -4.35 5.72
N VAL A 82 7.08 -3.13 6.26
CA VAL A 82 5.82 -2.39 6.26
C VAL A 82 6.02 -1.05 5.58
N CYS A 83 5.41 -0.89 4.41
CA CYS A 83 5.44 0.36 3.65
C CYS A 83 4.15 1.16 3.92
N GLY A 84 4.21 2.48 3.82
CA GLY A 84 3.00 3.26 3.98
C GLY A 84 3.16 4.74 3.74
N ALA A 85 2.02 5.43 3.72
CA ALA A 85 1.92 6.87 3.59
C ALA A 85 0.82 7.42 4.51
N ALA A 86 1.17 8.45 5.27
CA ALA A 86 0.26 9.18 6.12
C ALA A 86 -0.22 10.47 5.45
N VAL A 87 -1.52 10.78 5.56
CA VAL A 87 -2.15 11.98 4.97
C VAL A 87 -2.38 13.13 5.96
N GLY A 88 -1.88 12.99 7.19
CA GLY A 88 -2.05 13.97 8.25
C GLY A 88 -0.82 14.10 9.15
N ALA A 89 -1.08 14.45 10.41
CA ALA A 89 -0.09 14.80 11.42
C ALA A 89 0.23 13.62 12.36
N PRO A 90 1.32 13.70 13.14
CA PRO A 90 1.59 12.76 14.23
C PRO A 90 0.39 12.62 15.18
N GLY A 91 0.16 11.40 15.65
CA GLY A 91 -1.02 11.00 16.40
C GLY A 91 -0.89 9.57 16.92
N GLU A 92 -1.99 9.03 17.45
CA GLU A 92 -2.02 7.68 18.02
C GLU A 92 -1.73 6.61 16.96
N ASP A 93 -1.00 5.58 17.38
CA ASP A 93 -0.74 4.40 16.56
C ASP A 93 -1.92 3.42 16.69
N VAL A 94 -2.72 3.35 15.63
CA VAL A 94 -3.86 2.44 15.51
C VAL A 94 -3.56 1.20 14.67
N GLY A 95 -2.30 0.98 14.28
CA GLY A 95 -1.92 -0.04 13.30
C GLY A 95 -2.12 -1.47 13.78
N TYR A 96 -1.89 -1.72 15.07
CA TYR A 96 -2.11 -3.05 15.66
C TYR A 96 -3.60 -3.42 15.62
N ALA A 97 -4.46 -2.50 16.05
CA ALA A 97 -5.92 -2.70 16.04
C ALA A 97 -6.45 -2.86 14.61
N ALA A 98 -5.89 -2.13 13.64
CA ALA A 98 -6.21 -2.32 12.23
C ALA A 98 -5.91 -3.75 11.75
N CYS A 99 -4.77 -4.33 12.16
CA CYS A 99 -4.43 -5.71 11.81
C CYS A 99 -5.36 -6.74 12.49
N GLU A 100 -5.71 -6.53 13.75
CA GLU A 100 -6.69 -7.39 14.46
C GLU A 100 -8.07 -7.36 13.81
N ALA A 101 -8.48 -6.21 13.28
CA ALA A 101 -9.75 -6.03 12.59
C ALA A 101 -9.73 -6.51 11.12
N ALA A 102 -8.64 -7.09 10.64
CA ALA A 102 -8.48 -7.40 9.23
C ALA A 102 -9.36 -8.57 8.77
N VAL A 103 -10.13 -8.35 7.71
CA VAL A 103 -11.04 -9.34 7.10
C VAL A 103 -10.75 -9.52 5.62
N GLU A 104 -11.24 -10.60 5.01
CA GLU A 104 -11.12 -10.78 3.56
C GLU A 104 -11.94 -9.75 2.78
N GLY A 105 -11.47 -9.36 1.60
CA GLY A 105 -12.18 -8.48 0.67
C GLY A 105 -11.60 -7.07 0.63
N VAL A 106 -10.45 -6.91 -0.01
CA VAL A 106 -9.90 -5.58 -0.32
C VAL A 106 -10.62 -5.03 -1.57
N PRO A 107 -11.17 -3.80 -1.55
CA PRO A 107 -11.73 -3.20 -2.76
C PRO A 107 -10.61 -2.93 -3.79
N PRO A 108 -10.95 -2.77 -5.09
CA PRO A 108 -9.96 -2.53 -6.14
C PRO A 108 -9.05 -1.32 -5.87
N ALA A 109 -9.58 -0.27 -5.21
CA ALA A 109 -8.81 0.88 -4.77
C ALA A 109 -9.32 1.44 -3.45
N VAL A 110 -8.41 2.03 -2.67
CA VAL A 110 -8.72 2.84 -1.48
C VAL A 110 -7.94 4.14 -1.58
N VAL A 111 -8.56 5.26 -1.24
CA VAL A 111 -7.93 6.58 -1.22
C VAL A 111 -8.19 7.27 0.12
N LEU A 112 -7.16 7.89 0.69
CA LEU A 112 -7.24 8.82 1.81
C LEU A 112 -6.75 10.19 1.36
N ILE A 113 -7.43 11.24 1.80
CA ILE A 113 -7.11 12.64 1.47
C ILE A 113 -7.00 13.45 2.76
N GLY A 114 -5.90 14.18 2.92
CA GLY A 114 -5.68 15.18 3.96
C GLY A 114 -4.83 16.33 3.41
N ASP A 115 -3.73 16.68 4.09
CA ASP A 115 -2.76 17.66 3.54
C ASP A 115 -1.96 17.11 2.34
N ARG A 116 -2.05 15.79 2.14
CA ARG A 116 -1.58 15.01 1.00
C ARG A 116 -2.57 13.89 0.69
N ALA A 117 -2.39 13.21 -0.43
CA ALA A 117 -3.20 12.08 -0.85
C ALA A 117 -2.40 10.79 -0.75
N ALA A 118 -3.05 9.71 -0.32
CA ALA A 118 -2.49 8.38 -0.39
C ALA A 118 -3.51 7.42 -0.97
N ALA A 119 -3.09 6.57 -1.90
CA ALA A 119 -3.94 5.56 -2.48
C ALA A 119 -3.26 4.19 -2.50
N LEU A 120 -4.06 3.14 -2.47
CA LEU A 120 -3.64 1.78 -2.76
C LEU A 120 -4.56 1.22 -3.83
N VAL A 121 -4.01 0.47 -4.77
CA VAL A 121 -4.74 -0.27 -5.80
C VAL A 121 -4.36 -1.73 -5.72
N VAL A 122 -5.34 -2.62 -5.74
CA VAL A 122 -5.12 -4.06 -5.84
C VAL A 122 -5.27 -4.49 -7.28
N VAL A 123 -4.30 -5.24 -7.78
CA VAL A 123 -4.33 -5.82 -9.12
C VAL A 123 -4.32 -7.34 -9.05
N ASP A 124 -5.29 -7.95 -9.72
CA ASP A 124 -5.42 -9.39 -9.85
C ASP A 124 -4.44 -9.92 -10.90
N ALA A 125 -3.16 -9.88 -10.57
CA ALA A 125 -2.07 -10.32 -11.45
C ALA A 125 -0.89 -10.83 -10.62
N ASP A 126 -0.04 -11.65 -11.25
CA ASP A 126 1.29 -11.98 -10.75
C ASP A 126 2.30 -11.00 -11.35
N LEU A 127 2.57 -9.90 -10.65
CA LEU A 127 3.50 -8.85 -11.07
C LEU A 127 4.70 -8.79 -10.14
N ASP A 128 5.85 -8.43 -10.71
CA ASP A 128 7.01 -8.00 -9.94
C ASP A 128 6.88 -6.52 -9.50
N LYS A 129 7.87 -6.04 -8.73
CA LYS A 129 7.91 -4.64 -8.27
C LYS A 129 7.85 -3.63 -9.42
N ALA A 130 8.45 -3.95 -10.57
CA ALA A 130 8.45 -3.07 -11.74
C ALA A 130 7.08 -3.00 -12.43
N GLY A 131 6.37 -4.12 -12.52
CA GLY A 131 4.97 -4.19 -12.94
C GLY A 131 4.06 -3.39 -12.01
N CYS A 132 4.14 -3.63 -10.71
CA CYS A 132 3.37 -2.87 -9.73
C CYS A 132 3.69 -1.37 -9.80
N ARG A 133 4.96 -0.97 -9.95
CA ARG A 133 5.33 0.45 -10.08
C ARG A 133 4.68 1.11 -11.31
N ARG A 134 4.60 0.40 -12.44
CA ARG A 134 3.89 0.90 -13.64
C ARG A 134 2.41 1.10 -13.39
N VAL A 135 1.76 0.17 -12.70
CA VAL A 135 0.36 0.31 -12.28
C VAL A 135 0.19 1.54 -11.36
N ALA A 136 1.06 1.70 -10.36
CA ALA A 136 1.00 2.84 -9.44
C ALA A 136 1.17 4.19 -10.17
N MET A 137 2.08 4.27 -11.15
CA MET A 137 2.25 5.46 -11.99
C MET A 137 1.00 5.81 -12.78
N SER A 138 0.31 4.83 -13.38
CA SER A 138 -0.94 5.06 -14.11
C SER A 138 -2.11 5.39 -13.19
N ALA A 139 -2.17 4.76 -12.00
CA ALA A 139 -3.22 5.00 -11.00
C ALA A 139 -3.30 6.47 -10.54
N GLN A 140 -2.18 7.20 -10.57
CA GLN A 140 -2.14 8.65 -10.31
C GLN A 140 -3.05 9.46 -11.23
N ASP A 141 -3.27 9.01 -12.47
CA ASP A 141 -4.16 9.71 -13.40
C ASP A 141 -5.61 9.73 -12.86
N GLY A 142 -5.99 8.71 -12.08
CA GLY A 142 -7.27 8.69 -11.37
C GLY A 142 -7.41 9.82 -10.35
N LEU A 143 -6.37 10.06 -9.54
CA LEU A 143 -6.33 11.17 -8.58
C LEU A 143 -6.42 12.53 -9.29
N VAL A 144 -5.64 12.71 -10.35
CA VAL A 144 -5.62 13.97 -11.12
C VAL A 144 -6.99 14.26 -11.75
N ARG A 145 -7.60 13.24 -12.36
CA ARG A 145 -8.94 13.33 -12.97
C ARG A 145 -10.04 13.62 -11.95
N ALA A 146 -9.90 13.12 -10.72
CA ALA A 146 -10.80 13.42 -9.60
C ALA A 146 -10.57 14.82 -8.99
N GLY A 147 -9.62 15.59 -9.49
CA GLY A 147 -9.36 16.96 -9.02
C GLY A 147 -8.39 17.06 -7.85
N VAL A 148 -7.72 15.98 -7.46
CA VAL A 148 -6.69 16.02 -6.40
C VAL A 148 -5.49 16.84 -6.90
N ARG A 149 -5.01 17.77 -6.07
CA ARG A 149 -3.90 18.70 -6.38
C ARG A 149 -2.80 18.77 -5.31
N VAL A 150 -2.97 18.03 -4.21
CA VAL A 150 -1.97 17.89 -3.15
C VAL A 150 -0.91 16.85 -3.55
N PRO A 151 0.27 16.82 -2.89
CA PRO A 151 1.23 15.73 -3.08
C PRO A 151 0.56 14.37 -2.89
N SER A 152 0.96 13.37 -3.67
CA SER A 152 0.28 12.06 -3.68
C SER A 152 1.28 10.90 -3.65
N THR A 153 0.94 9.84 -2.92
CA THR A 153 1.64 8.55 -2.98
C THR A 153 0.65 7.45 -3.31
N VAL A 154 0.93 6.67 -4.34
CA VAL A 154 0.08 5.56 -4.78
C VAL A 154 0.85 4.26 -4.69
N PHE A 155 0.30 3.27 -4.01
CA PHE A 155 0.80 1.90 -3.96
C PHE A 155 -0.02 1.01 -4.89
N ALA A 156 0.63 0.08 -5.58
CA ALA A 156 -0.03 -1.00 -6.30
C ALA A 156 0.40 -2.35 -5.73
N LEU A 157 -0.58 -3.18 -5.41
CA LEU A 157 -0.42 -4.46 -4.72
C LEU A 157 -0.87 -5.58 -5.66
N ALA A 158 0.03 -6.50 -6.00
CA ALA A 158 -0.31 -7.65 -6.82
C ALA A 158 -0.85 -8.81 -5.96
N THR A 159 -1.97 -9.41 -6.34
CA THR A 159 -2.51 -10.59 -5.63
C THR A 159 -1.65 -11.83 -5.79
N GLY A 160 -0.78 -11.86 -6.80
CA GLY A 160 0.03 -13.04 -7.14
C GLY A 160 -0.75 -14.09 -7.94
N VAL A 161 -1.98 -13.79 -8.35
CA VAL A 161 -2.81 -14.68 -9.17
C VAL A 161 -2.70 -14.25 -10.63
N ALA A 162 -2.04 -15.06 -11.46
CA ALA A 162 -1.93 -14.78 -12.89
C ALA A 162 -3.32 -14.91 -13.57
N THR A 163 -3.88 -13.78 -14.00
CA THR A 163 -5.16 -13.73 -14.73
C THR A 163 -4.97 -13.69 -16.25
N GLY A 164 -3.75 -13.43 -16.72
CA GLY A 164 -3.44 -13.23 -18.14
C GLY A 164 -3.79 -11.84 -18.68
N THR A 165 -4.33 -10.96 -17.83
CA THR A 165 -4.64 -9.57 -18.21
C THR A 165 -3.35 -8.81 -18.58
N PRO A 166 -3.28 -8.21 -19.78
CA PRO A 166 -2.13 -7.39 -20.19
C PRO A 166 -1.89 -6.22 -19.23
N LEU A 167 -0.61 -5.84 -19.07
CA LEU A 167 -0.23 -4.81 -18.10
C LEU A 167 -0.83 -3.43 -18.42
N ASP A 168 -0.96 -3.07 -19.68
CA ASP A 168 -1.57 -1.80 -20.11
C ASP A 168 -3.07 -1.73 -19.76
N GLU A 169 -3.77 -2.87 -19.83
CA GLU A 169 -5.15 -2.98 -19.35
C GLU A 169 -5.22 -2.83 -17.82
N LEU A 170 -4.30 -3.47 -17.08
CA LEU A 170 -4.19 -3.30 -15.62
C LEU A 170 -3.93 -1.84 -15.23
N CYS A 171 -3.01 -1.15 -15.92
CA CYS A 171 -2.73 0.26 -15.73
C CYS A 171 -3.96 1.15 -15.98
N THR A 172 -4.72 0.85 -17.04
CA THR A 172 -5.96 1.57 -17.38
C THR A 172 -7.06 1.33 -16.35
N ALA A 173 -7.21 0.10 -15.87
CA ALA A 173 -8.17 -0.25 -14.82
C ALA A 173 -7.84 0.46 -13.51
N ALA A 174 -6.57 0.44 -13.10
CA ALA A 174 -6.10 1.10 -11.87
C ALA A 174 -6.45 2.60 -11.83
N ALA A 175 -6.24 3.33 -12.93
CA ALA A 175 -6.62 4.74 -13.02
C ALA A 175 -8.14 4.95 -12.88
N LYS A 176 -8.96 4.07 -13.45
CA LYS A 176 -10.43 4.12 -13.33
C LYS A 176 -10.89 3.82 -11.91
N ASP A 177 -10.29 2.83 -11.25
CA ASP A 177 -10.69 2.41 -9.91
C ASP A 177 -10.31 3.44 -8.86
N VAL A 178 -9.14 4.07 -8.98
CA VAL A 178 -8.78 5.23 -8.13
C VAL A 178 -9.75 6.39 -8.33
N PHE A 179 -10.11 6.71 -9.57
CA PHE A 179 -11.10 7.76 -9.84
C PHE A 179 -12.46 7.44 -9.20
N ARG A 180 -12.94 6.20 -9.34
CA ARG A 180 -14.20 5.74 -8.75
C ARG A 180 -14.19 5.74 -7.22
N ALA A 181 -13.04 5.47 -6.59
CA ALA A 181 -12.91 5.49 -5.14
C ALA A 181 -13.08 6.90 -4.53
N LEU A 182 -13.02 7.96 -5.35
CA LEU A 182 -13.21 9.35 -4.95
C LEU A 182 -14.54 9.96 -5.41
N ALA A 183 -15.31 9.26 -6.25
CA ALA A 183 -16.57 9.75 -6.84
C ALA A 183 -17.79 9.25 -6.06
#